data_AF-A0A967ZRJ1-F1
#
_entry.id   AF-A0A967ZRJ1-F1
#
_cell.length_a   1.000
_cell.length_b   1.000
_cell.length_c   1.000
_cell.angle_alpha   90.00
_cell.angle_beta   90.00
_cell.angle_gamma   90.00
#
_symmetry.space_group_name_H-M   'P 1'
#
loop_
_entity.id
_entity.type
_entity.pdbx_description
1 polymer ?
#
loop_
_entity_poly.entity_id
_entity_poly.type
_entity_poly.pdbx_seq_one_letter_code
_entity_poly.pdbx_strand_id
1 'polypeptide(L)'
;EVYETLGDLLAPLGLLDEAVALITCGRLELYCVASDPDRATRLLVRMMERRTGHRRGTLREHVYALRGPTAVRHLLRVAAGLDS
;
A
#
# COMPACT_ATOMS: atom_id res chain seq x y z
N GLU A 1 -0.40 13.73 -1.05
CA GLU A 1 -1.35 12.61 -1.31
C GLU A 1 -1.00 11.27 -0.68
N VAL A 2 0.01 10.52 -1.16
CA VAL A 2 0.30 9.17 -0.64
C VAL A 2 0.78 9.22 0.82
N TYR A 3 1.77 10.06 1.12
CA TYR A 3 2.29 10.21 2.48
C TYR A 3 1.24 10.78 3.46
N GLU A 4 0.36 11.66 3.01
CA GLU A 4 -0.78 12.10 3.83
C GLU A 4 -1.75 10.95 4.13
N THR A 5 -2.05 10.12 3.12
CA THR A 5 -2.90 8.93 3.30
C THR A 5 -2.29 7.97 4.32
N LEU A 6 -0.97 7.77 4.26
CA LEU A 6 -0.25 6.96 5.26
C LEU A 6 -0.30 7.62 6.64
N GLY A 7 -0.11 8.94 6.73
CA GLY A 7 -0.23 9.70 7.97
C GLY A 7 -1.61 9.55 8.63
N ASP A 8 -2.68 9.63 7.83
CA ASP A 8 -4.06 9.43 8.28
C ASP A 8 -4.33 8.00 8.82
N LEU A 9 -3.59 7.01 8.33
CA LEU A 9 -3.74 5.61 8.71
C LEU A 9 -2.85 5.20 9.89
N LEU A 10 -1.71 5.86 10.06
CA LEU A 10 -0.79 5.68 11.18
C LEU A 10 -1.36 6.33 12.46
N ALA A 11 -1.71 7.63 12.42
CA ALA A 11 -2.02 8.38 13.64
C ALA A 11 -3.52 8.38 14.02
N PRO A 12 -4.45 8.90 13.19
CA PRO A 12 -5.88 8.98 13.54
C PRO A 12 -6.58 7.62 13.69
N LEU A 13 -6.20 6.63 12.87
CA LEU A 13 -6.93 5.36 12.77
C LEU A 13 -6.24 4.20 13.49
N GLY A 14 -4.96 4.34 13.87
CA GLY A 14 -4.16 3.30 14.53
C GLY A 14 -4.17 1.97 13.78
N LEU A 15 -4.30 2.01 12.45
CA LEU A 15 -4.53 0.83 11.62
C LEU A 15 -3.22 0.25 11.10
N LEU A 16 -2.22 1.11 10.93
CA LEU A 16 -0.86 0.74 10.58
C LEU A 16 0.03 1.09 11.77
N ASP A 17 0.96 0.19 12.10
CA ASP A 17 2.01 0.45 13.08
C ASP A 17 3.20 1.15 12.40
N GLU A 18 3.50 0.73 11.17
CA GLU A 18 4.57 1.27 10.34
C GLU A 18 4.13 1.28 8.88
N ALA A 19 4.62 2.25 8.11
CA ALA A 19 4.35 2.32 6.68
C ALA A 19 5.47 3.04 5.91
N VAL A 20 5.80 2.51 4.74
CA VAL A 20 6.74 3.09 3.77
C VAL A 20 6.14 3.01 2.38
N ALA A 21 6.28 4.09 1.61
CA ALA A 21 5.94 4.12 0.20
C ALA A 21 7.20 3.97 -0.66
N LEU A 22 7.19 3.04 -1.61
CA LEU A 22 8.19 2.91 -2.67
C LEU A 22 7.56 3.39 -3.98
N ILE A 23 8.08 4.50 -4.51
CA ILE A 23 7.56 5.15 -5.71
C ILE A 23 8.69 5.26 -6.71
N THR A 24 8.50 4.67 -7.89
CA THR A 24 9.40 4.80 -9.03
C THR A 24 8.62 5.22 -10.26
N CYS A 25 9.26 5.25 -11.44
CA CYS A 25 8.56 5.49 -12.70
C CYS A 25 7.60 4.36 -13.10
N GLY A 26 7.83 3.12 -12.65
CA GLY A 26 7.07 1.94 -13.08
C GLY A 26 6.16 1.35 -12.02
N ARG A 27 6.29 1.75 -10.75
CA ARG A 27 5.52 1.17 -9.64
C ARG A 27 5.25 2.14 -8.51
N LEU A 28 4.12 1.90 -7.86
CA LEU A 28 3.75 2.43 -6.56
C LEU A 28 3.47 1.25 -5.64
N GLU A 29 4.32 1.06 -4.63
CA GLU A 29 4.17 0.00 -3.64
C GLU A 29 4.08 0.60 -2.24
N LEU A 30 3.22 0.03 -1.41
CA LEU A 30 3.07 0.41 0.00
C LEU A 30 3.43 -0.79 0.87
N TYR A 31 4.47 -0.65 1.67
CA TYR A 31 4.91 -1.63 2.65
C TYR A 31 4.44 -1.19 4.02
N CYS A 32 3.59 -1.99 4.66
CA CYS A 32 2.97 -1.61 5.92
C CYS A 32 3.02 -2.76 6.92
N VAL A 33 3.17 -2.41 8.19
CA VAL A 33 2.90 -3.30 9.33
C VAL A 33 1.51 -2.96 9.85
N ALA A 34 0.66 -3.98 9.99
CA ALA A 34 -0.73 -3.81 10.42
C ALA A 34 -1.18 -5.03 11.21
N SER A 35 -1.92 -4.78 12.30
CA SER A 35 -2.60 -5.81 13.08
C SER A 35 -3.76 -6.48 12.33
N ASP A 36 -4.43 -5.74 11.42
CA ASP A 36 -5.44 -6.25 10.49
C ASP A 36 -5.09 -5.87 9.04
N PRO A 37 -4.26 -6.68 8.35
CA PRO A 37 -3.77 -6.39 7.00
C PRO A 37 -4.88 -6.24 5.95
N ASP A 38 -6.00 -6.94 6.12
CA ASP A 38 -7.09 -6.93 5.15
C ASP A 38 -7.96 -5.70 5.30
N ARG A 39 -8.25 -5.27 6.54
CA ARG A 39 -8.89 -3.98 6.79
C ARG A 39 -7.98 -2.83 6.35
N ALA A 40 -6.69 -2.90 6.64
CA ALA A 40 -5.69 -1.94 6.18
C ALA A 40 -5.70 -1.79 4.66
N THR A 41 -5.60 -2.90 3.93
CA THR A 41 -5.61 -2.90 2.47
C THR A 41 -6.90 -2.28 1.92
N ARG A 42 -8.07 -2.66 2.45
CA ARG A 42 -9.36 -2.10 1.99
C ARG A 42 -9.46 -0.60 2.24
N LEU A 43 -8.95 -0.09 3.36
CA LEU A 43 -8.98 1.33 3.68
C LEU A 43 -7.98 2.12 2.83
N LEU A 44 -6.76 1.63 2.67
CA LEU A 44 -5.76 2.20 1.77
C LEU A 44 -6.30 2.39 0.35
N VAL A 45 -6.84 1.33 -0.26
CA VAL A 45 -7.40 1.40 -1.62
C VAL A 45 -8.52 2.43 -1.70
N ARG A 46 -9.46 2.43 -0.74
CA ARG A 46 -10.56 3.40 -0.72
C ARG A 46 -10.09 4.84 -0.57
N MET A 47 -9.05 5.09 0.22
CA MET A 47 -8.53 6.44 0.42
C MET A 47 -7.77 6.93 -0.81
N MET A 48 -6.99 6.05 -1.44
CA MET A 48 -6.32 6.35 -2.71
C MET A 48 -7.33 6.64 -3.82
N GLU A 49 -8.40 5.85 -3.97
CA GLU A 49 -9.47 6.11 -4.93
C GLU A 49 -10.13 7.48 -4.72
N ARG A 50 -10.41 7.84 -3.47
CA ARG A 50 -11.01 9.15 -3.13
C ARG A 50 -10.11 10.32 -3.47
N ARG A 51 -8.81 10.20 -3.21
CA ARG A 51 -7.84 11.29 -3.42
C ARG A 51 -7.52 11.47 -4.90
N THR A 52 -7.31 10.37 -5.61
CA THR A 52 -6.98 10.37 -7.05
C THR A 52 -8.17 10.64 -7.97
N GLY A 53 -9.40 10.77 -7.44
CA GLY A 53 -10.61 11.05 -8.22
C GLY A 53 -11.10 9.88 -9.08
N HIS A 54 -10.54 8.68 -8.92
CA HIS A 54 -10.96 7.49 -9.65
C HIS A 54 -12.33 6.99 -9.14
N ARG A 55 -13.12 6.37 -10.04
CA ARG A 55 -14.37 5.72 -9.61
C ARG A 55 -14.08 4.60 -8.63
N ARG A 56 -14.92 4.48 -7.60
CA ARG A 56 -14.84 3.38 -6.63
C ARG A 56 -14.77 2.03 -7.35
N GLY A 57 -13.82 1.20 -6.96
CA GLY A 57 -13.61 -0.14 -7.50
C GLY A 57 -12.60 -0.21 -8.65
N THR A 58 -12.28 0.90 -9.31
CA THR A 58 -11.35 0.88 -10.46
C THR A 58 -9.91 0.62 -10.02
N LEU A 59 -9.47 1.16 -8.88
CA LEU A 59 -8.12 0.92 -8.39
C LEU A 59 -7.98 -0.50 -7.85
N ARG A 60 -9.07 -1.08 -7.33
CA ARG A 60 -9.08 -2.42 -6.75
C ARG A 60 -8.64 -3.51 -7.75
N GLU A 61 -8.97 -3.36 -9.02
CA GLU A 61 -8.56 -4.29 -10.09
C GLU A 61 -7.07 -4.23 -10.41
N HIS A 62 -6.42 -3.12 -10.06
CA HIS A 62 -5.00 -2.84 -10.33
C HIS A 62 -4.13 -2.99 -9.07
N VAL A 63 -4.71 -3.41 -7.94
CA VAL A 63 -4.02 -3.57 -6.67
C VAL A 63 -3.95 -5.05 -6.32
N TYR A 64 -2.73 -5.54 -6.12
CA TYR A 64 -2.49 -6.82 -5.48
C TYR A 64 -1.91 -6.60 -4.07
N ALA A 65 -2.22 -7.54 -3.17
CA ALA A 65 -1.84 -7.45 -1.77
C ALA A 65 -1.05 -8.69 -1.37
N LEU A 66 0.23 -8.52 -1.07
CA LEU A 66 1.08 -9.58 -0.54
C LEU A 66 1.10 -9.51 1.00
N ARG A 67 1.38 -10.65 1.65
CA ARG A 67 1.40 -10.78 3.11
C ARG A 67 2.66 -11.50 3.58
N GLY A 68 3.13 -11.11 4.77
CA GLY A 68 4.18 -11.80 5.50
C GLY A 68 5.39 -12.15 4.62
N PRO A 69 5.84 -13.42 4.61
CA PRO A 69 7.02 -13.84 3.85
C PRO A 69 6.96 -13.53 2.35
N THR A 70 5.77 -13.59 1.74
CA THR A 70 5.62 -13.30 0.30
C THR A 70 5.86 -11.83 0.00
N ALA A 71 5.40 -10.92 0.87
CA ALA A 71 5.66 -9.49 0.72
C ALA A 71 7.15 -9.16 0.90
N VAL A 72 7.81 -9.80 1.88
CA VAL A 72 9.26 -9.63 2.11
C VAL A 72 10.06 -10.14 0.90
N ARG A 73 9.71 -11.32 0.37
CA ARG A 73 10.37 -11.87 -0.82
C ARG A 73 10.22 -10.97 -2.02
N HIS A 74 9.03 -10.39 -2.22
CA HIS A 74 8.79 -9.42 -3.29
C HIS A 74 9.71 -8.19 -3.16
N LEU A 75 9.75 -7.59 -1.97
CA LEU A 75 10.63 -6.45 -1.69
C LEU A 75 12.11 -6.74 -2.00
N LEU A 76 12.60 -7.91 -1.59
CA LEU A 76 13.98 -8.32 -1.86
C LEU A 76 14.25 -8.50 -3.37
N ARG A 77 13.28 -9.01 -4.13
CA ARG A 77 13.43 -9.14 -5.59
C ARG A 77 13.43 -7.78 -6.28
N VAL A 78 12.54 -6.88 -5.88
CA VAL A 78 12.50 -5.49 -6.38
C VAL A 78 13.83 -4.80 -6.09
N ALA A 79 14.32 -4.88 -4.85
CA ALA A 79 15.59 -4.29 -4.44
C ALA A 79 16.80 -4.87 -5.21
N ALA A 80 16.75 -6.15 -5.57
CA ALA A 80 17.77 -6.82 -6.37
C ALA A 80 17.62 -6.59 -7.89
N GLY A 81 16.61 -5.84 -8.35
CA GLY A 81 16.34 -5.63 -9.78
C GLY A 81 15.79 -6.85 -10.52
N LEU A 82 15.33 -7.87 -9.80
CA LEU A 82 14.76 -9.10 -10.36
C LEU A 82 13.27 -9.00 -10.69
N ASP A 83 12.66 -7.87 -10.35
CA ASP A 83 11.27 -7.52 -10.62
C ASP A 83 11.24 -6.03 -10.97
N SER A 84 11.29 -5.72 -12.27
CA SER A 84 11.38 -4.35 -12.83
C SER A 84 10.02 -3.84 -13.28
#